data_AF-A0A2T0MQL7-F1
#
_entry.id   AF-A0A2T0MQL7-F1
#
_cell.length_a   1.000
_cell.length_b   1.000
_cell.length_c   1.000
_cell.angle_alpha   90.00
_cell.angle_beta   90.00
_cell.angle_gamma   90.00
#
_symmetry.space_group_name_H-M   'P 1'
#
loop_
_entity.id
_entity.type
_entity.pdbx_description
1 polymer ?
#
loop_
_entity_poly.entity_id
_entity_poly.type
_entity_poly.pdbx_seq_one_letter_code
_entity_poly.pdbx_strand_id
1 'polypeptide(L)'
;MLPIRPLIAGAALAAAVTVPLALPAQATQLARIPVLTGIRAAHQPGLDRLVFEFRGGVPRRAQARYTGAIVDQATGRTVSAVGDALLRIRFERAGAGTVQARTTYPLPGVIQVVGTTPYHSTLTYGVGLARQAPFRVYQLTRPSRVVVDITTPYRTVPVRGYFLDTARYDAGRQPYTTAVRRPVIAPSTAYGALQRLFAGPTQAEKAQGLRFVSSKATGFSKLTVKRGVARVYLTGRLTGAGSTFTIADEIMPTLKQFPSVKWVKIYDARGHTQQPYGPSDSVPRSLEP
;
A
#
# COMPACT_ATOMS: atom_id res chain seq x y z
N MET A 1 91.04 -9.30 62.99
CA MET A 1 91.46 -9.01 61.61
C MET A 1 90.19 -8.81 60.78
N LEU A 2 89.91 -7.57 60.35
CA LEU A 2 88.80 -7.27 59.44
C LEU A 2 89.05 -7.91 58.07
N PRO A 3 87.99 -8.34 57.36
CA PRO A 3 87.87 -7.90 55.98
C PRO A 3 86.45 -7.46 55.57
N ILE A 4 86.36 -6.19 55.19
CA ILE A 4 85.83 -5.66 53.92
C ILE A 4 84.54 -6.32 53.39
N ARG A 5 83.43 -5.58 53.54
CA ARG A 5 82.17 -5.79 52.81
C ARG A 5 82.27 -5.18 51.40
N PRO A 6 82.01 -5.93 50.31
CA PRO A 6 81.74 -5.32 49.02
C PRO A 6 80.25 -4.99 48.88
N LEU A 7 79.98 -3.73 48.57
CA LEU A 7 78.68 -3.20 48.16
C LEU A 7 78.45 -3.64 46.70
N ILE A 8 77.51 -4.57 46.47
CA ILE A 8 77.04 -4.91 45.12
C ILE A 8 75.82 -4.05 44.83
N ALA A 9 76.03 -3.00 44.04
CA ALA A 9 74.98 -2.23 43.40
C ALA A 9 74.48 -3.01 42.16
N GLY A 10 73.39 -3.76 42.32
CA GLY A 10 72.70 -4.40 41.21
C GLY A 10 71.78 -3.39 40.51
N ALA A 11 72.14 -3.01 39.28
CA ALA A 11 71.34 -2.14 38.42
C ALA A 11 70.00 -2.81 38.06
N ALA A 12 68.88 -2.17 38.41
CA ALA A 12 67.57 -2.56 37.94
C ALA A 12 67.38 -2.07 36.50
N LEU A 13 67.36 -3.00 35.52
CA LEU A 13 66.86 -2.73 34.18
C LEU A 13 65.34 -2.56 34.27
N ALA A 14 64.85 -1.32 34.24
CA ALA A 14 63.44 -1.04 33.99
C ALA A 14 63.16 -1.25 32.49
N ALA A 15 62.59 -2.40 32.14
CA ALA A 15 62.03 -2.61 30.81
C ALA A 15 60.78 -1.71 30.67
N ALA A 16 60.90 -0.62 29.91
CA ALA A 16 59.76 0.21 29.55
C ALA A 16 58.86 -0.58 28.59
N VAL A 17 57.83 -1.23 29.13
CA VAL A 17 56.73 -1.80 28.34
C VAL A 17 55.89 -0.64 27.84
N THR A 18 56.16 -0.16 26.63
CA THR A 18 55.26 0.73 25.92
C THR A 18 54.03 -0.07 25.51
N VAL A 19 52.96 0.00 26.30
CA VAL A 19 51.64 -0.46 25.86
C VAL A 19 51.14 0.56 24.84
N PRO A 20 50.97 0.22 23.55
CA PRO A 20 50.35 1.14 22.63
C PRO A 20 48.91 1.36 23.10
N LEU A 21 48.59 2.59 23.50
CA LEU A 21 47.20 3.05 23.61
C LEU A 21 46.62 3.01 22.20
N ALA A 22 46.08 1.85 21.80
CA ALA A 22 45.20 1.76 20.66
C ALA A 22 43.95 2.57 21.01
N LEU A 23 43.92 3.83 20.58
CA LEU A 23 42.69 4.61 20.52
C LEU A 23 41.67 3.72 19.80
N PRO A 24 40.45 3.50 20.34
CA PRO A 24 39.43 2.83 19.56
C PRO A 24 39.27 3.67 18.30
N ALA A 25 39.66 3.09 17.15
CA ALA A 25 39.32 3.65 15.87
C ALA A 25 37.79 3.70 15.86
N GLN A 26 37.23 4.85 16.17
CA GLN A 26 35.85 5.16 15.90
C GLN A 26 35.78 5.15 14.39
N ALA A 27 35.49 3.98 13.83
CA ALA A 27 35.10 3.86 12.45
C ALA A 27 33.92 4.81 12.31
N THR A 28 34.18 5.98 11.73
CA THR A 28 33.14 6.90 11.31
C THR A 28 32.39 6.12 10.26
N GLN A 29 31.33 5.42 10.68
CA GLN A 29 30.45 4.72 9.78
C GLN A 29 29.90 5.81 8.88
N LEU A 30 30.45 5.94 7.66
CA LEU A 30 29.90 6.80 6.62
C LEU A 30 28.40 6.56 6.68
N ALA A 31 27.63 7.60 7.03
CA ALA A 31 26.22 7.46 7.33
C ALA A 31 25.54 6.90 6.08
N ARG A 32 25.38 5.57 6.03
CA ARG A 32 24.85 4.89 4.87
C ARG A 32 23.44 5.37 4.71
N ILE A 33 23.10 5.90 3.54
CA ILE A 33 21.73 6.32 3.23
C ILE A 33 20.84 5.09 3.43
N PRO A 34 19.85 5.11 4.35
CA PRO A 34 18.92 4.02 4.55
C PRO A 34 18.21 3.67 3.25
N VAL A 35 18.29 2.41 2.83
CA VAL A 35 17.65 1.92 1.60
C VAL A 35 16.40 1.14 1.98
N LEU A 36 15.24 1.55 1.46
CA LEU A 36 13.99 0.82 1.69
C LEU A 36 14.04 -0.54 0.99
N THR A 37 13.87 -1.62 1.75
CA THR A 37 13.93 -3.00 1.24
C THR A 37 12.59 -3.70 1.25
N GLY A 38 11.62 -3.22 2.03
CA GLY A 38 10.32 -3.87 2.11
C GLY A 38 9.25 -2.96 2.67
N ILE A 39 8.01 -3.23 2.26
CA ILE A 39 6.80 -2.65 2.83
C ILE A 39 5.89 -3.81 3.19
N ARG A 40 5.43 -3.85 4.44
CA ARG A 40 4.52 -4.90 4.94
C ARG A 40 3.40 -4.24 5.71
N ALA A 41 2.19 -4.78 5.62
CA ALA A 41 1.10 -4.35 6.46
C ALA A 41 0.37 -5.57 7.03
N ALA A 42 -0.08 -5.46 8.28
CA ALA A 42 -0.88 -6.49 8.93
C ALA A 42 -1.90 -5.85 9.88
N HIS A 43 -3.03 -6.52 10.07
CA HIS A 43 -3.99 -6.15 11.09
C HIS A 43 -3.55 -6.73 12.44
N GLN A 44 -3.70 -5.93 13.49
CA GLN A 44 -3.54 -6.28 14.89
C GLN A 44 -4.84 -5.90 15.62
N PRO A 45 -5.11 -6.41 16.82
CA PRO A 45 -6.30 -6.01 17.57
C PRO A 45 -6.40 -4.48 17.71
N GLY A 46 -7.41 -3.89 17.05
CA GLY A 46 -7.71 -2.46 17.10
C GLY A 46 -6.83 -1.54 16.23
N LEU A 47 -5.86 -2.06 15.47
CA LEU A 47 -5.02 -1.25 14.59
C LEU A 47 -4.51 -2.00 13.36
N ASP A 48 -4.24 -1.26 12.29
CA ASP A 48 -3.46 -1.74 11.15
C ASP A 48 -2.03 -1.23 11.31
N ARG A 49 -1.06 -2.13 11.25
CA ARG A 49 0.36 -1.81 11.34
C ARG A 49 0.97 -1.85 9.94
N LEU A 50 1.45 -0.70 9.46
CA LEU A 50 2.22 -0.57 8.24
C LEU A 50 3.69 -0.38 8.59
N VAL A 51 4.57 -1.21 8.02
CA VAL A 51 6.00 -1.26 8.32
C VAL A 51 6.79 -1.04 7.04
N PHE A 52 7.68 -0.05 7.08
CA PHE A 52 8.70 0.20 6.07
C PHE A 52 10.03 -0.30 6.61
N GLU A 53 10.61 -1.30 5.97
CA GLU A 53 11.85 -1.93 6.36
C GLU A 53 13.03 -1.33 5.59
N PHE A 54 14.11 -1.01 6.30
CA PHE A 54 15.27 -0.36 5.72
C PHE A 54 16.55 -1.15 6.00
N ARG A 55 17.46 -1.14 5.03
CA ARG A 55 18.85 -1.60 5.18
C ARG A 55 19.77 -0.40 5.39
N GLY A 56 20.72 -0.54 6.30
CA GLY A 56 21.73 0.50 6.56
C GLY A 56 21.34 1.55 7.60
N GLY A 57 20.22 1.36 8.31
CA GLY A 57 19.73 2.25 9.36
C GLY A 57 18.27 2.67 9.12
N VAL A 58 17.74 3.53 9.99
CA VAL A 58 16.43 4.18 9.79
C VAL A 58 16.60 5.59 9.21
N PRO A 59 15.65 6.09 8.40
CA PRO A 59 15.70 7.45 7.87
C PRO A 59 15.82 8.49 8.99
N ARG A 60 16.56 9.59 8.74
CA ARG A 60 16.74 10.66 9.74
C ARG A 60 15.42 11.27 10.19
N ARG A 61 14.48 11.44 9.26
CA ARG A 61 13.12 11.92 9.54
C ARG A 61 12.12 11.07 8.77
N ALA A 62 11.06 10.67 9.47
CA ALA A 62 9.86 10.09 8.89
C ALA A 62 8.66 10.94 9.30
N GLN A 63 7.90 11.42 8.33
CA GLN A 63 6.74 12.29 8.57
C GLN A 63 5.53 11.70 7.88
N ALA A 64 4.41 11.63 8.58
CA ALA A 64 3.13 11.23 7.99
C ALA A 64 2.11 12.36 8.18
N ARG A 65 1.36 12.67 7.12
CA ARG A 65 0.35 13.74 7.12
C ARG A 65 -0.78 13.41 6.16
N TYR A 66 -2.01 13.67 6.59
CA TYR A 66 -3.18 13.60 5.71
C TYR A 66 -3.14 14.68 4.63
N THR A 67 -3.53 14.31 3.41
CA THR A 67 -3.51 15.18 2.23
C THR A 67 -4.71 14.89 1.34
N GLY A 68 -5.14 15.86 0.54
CA GLY A 68 -6.19 15.64 -0.47
C GLY A 68 -5.70 14.88 -1.71
N ALA A 69 -4.39 14.90 -1.98
CA ALA A 69 -3.78 14.21 -3.10
C ALA A 69 -2.34 13.78 -2.80
N ILE A 70 -1.91 12.68 -3.40
CA ILE A 70 -0.51 12.24 -3.41
C ILE A 70 0.11 12.75 -4.70
N VAL A 71 1.10 13.63 -4.60
CA VAL A 71 1.75 14.25 -5.76
C VAL A 71 3.17 13.71 -5.86
N ASP A 72 3.50 13.14 -7.03
CA ASP A 72 4.86 12.78 -7.38
C ASP A 72 5.67 14.07 -7.61
N GLN A 73 6.64 14.32 -6.74
CA GLN A 73 7.41 15.57 -6.74
C GLN A 73 8.37 15.68 -7.93
N ALA A 74 8.78 14.56 -8.54
CA ALA A 74 9.67 14.58 -9.69
C ALA A 74 8.91 14.97 -10.97
N THR A 75 7.63 14.60 -11.07
CA THR A 75 6.81 14.82 -12.28
C THR A 75 5.72 15.88 -12.12
N GLY A 76 5.40 16.28 -10.88
CA GLY A 76 4.26 17.14 -10.55
C GLY A 76 2.88 16.47 -10.70
N ARG A 77 2.82 15.18 -11.09
CA ARG A 77 1.56 14.48 -11.37
C ARG A 77 0.97 13.85 -10.11
N THR A 78 -0.35 13.80 -10.03
CA THR A 78 -1.05 13.07 -8.97
C THR A 78 -0.95 11.55 -9.17
N VAL A 79 -0.62 10.83 -8.10
CA VAL A 79 -0.63 9.37 -8.04
C VAL A 79 -1.88 8.93 -7.28
N SER A 80 -2.81 8.28 -7.96
CA SER A 80 -4.05 7.81 -7.34
C SER A 80 -3.78 6.64 -6.38
N ALA A 81 -4.30 6.72 -5.16
CA ALA A 81 -4.38 5.59 -4.23
C ALA A 81 -5.84 5.43 -3.80
N VAL A 82 -6.30 4.18 -3.67
CA VAL A 82 -7.71 3.92 -3.34
C VAL A 82 -7.97 4.03 -1.84
N GLY A 83 -8.92 4.89 -1.47
CA GLY A 83 -9.42 5.06 -0.10
C GLY A 83 -10.18 6.38 0.08
N ASP A 84 -10.87 6.52 1.22
CA ASP A 84 -11.59 7.74 1.62
C ASP A 84 -10.64 8.80 2.19
N ALA A 85 -9.47 8.38 2.67
CA ALA A 85 -8.44 9.27 3.19
C ALA A 85 -7.07 8.88 2.65
N LEU A 86 -6.24 9.88 2.36
CA LEU A 86 -4.89 9.70 1.85
C LEU A 86 -3.87 10.17 2.88
N LEU A 87 -3.07 9.24 3.41
CA LEU A 87 -1.96 9.53 4.30
C LEU A 87 -0.66 9.54 3.50
N ARG A 88 0.00 10.69 3.39
CA ARG A 88 1.32 10.81 2.78
C ARG A 88 2.40 10.53 3.82
N ILE A 89 3.31 9.63 3.51
CA ILE A 89 4.48 9.30 4.32
C ILE A 89 5.74 9.72 3.56
N ARG A 90 6.59 10.51 4.21
CA ARG A 90 7.83 11.05 3.65
C ARG A 90 9.02 10.59 4.49
N PHE A 91 10.04 10.05 3.83
CA PHE A 91 11.32 9.69 4.44
C PHE A 91 12.42 10.57 3.88
N GLU A 92 13.09 11.33 4.75
CA GLU A 92 14.21 12.18 4.36
C GLU A 92 15.54 11.44 4.45
N ARG A 93 16.43 11.72 3.49
CA ARG A 93 17.74 11.07 3.36
C ARG A 93 17.61 9.56 3.29
N ALA A 94 16.70 9.07 2.45
CA ALA A 94 16.47 7.65 2.22
C ALA A 94 16.53 7.32 0.72
N GLY A 95 17.06 6.15 0.39
CA GLY A 95 17.16 5.62 -0.97
C GLY A 95 16.08 4.57 -1.24
N ALA A 96 15.58 4.54 -2.47
CA ALA A 96 14.65 3.49 -2.89
C ALA A 96 15.44 2.20 -3.19
N GLY A 97 15.03 1.09 -2.61
CA GLY A 97 15.39 -0.24 -3.10
C GLY A 97 14.32 -0.79 -4.03
N THR A 98 14.44 -2.07 -4.35
CA THR A 98 13.48 -2.78 -5.20
C THR A 98 12.21 -3.13 -4.40
N VAL A 99 11.29 -2.18 -4.31
CA VAL A 99 9.96 -2.39 -3.74
C VAL A 99 8.87 -2.09 -4.77
N GLN A 100 7.71 -2.73 -4.61
CA GLN A 100 6.59 -2.50 -5.51
C GLN A 100 6.06 -1.07 -5.39
N ALA A 101 5.88 -0.42 -6.53
CA ALA A 101 5.32 0.94 -6.59
C ALA A 101 3.85 1.00 -6.17
N ARG A 102 3.10 -0.11 -6.23
CA ARG A 102 1.70 -0.19 -5.79
C ARG A 102 1.40 -1.56 -5.19
N THR A 103 1.01 -1.56 -3.92
CA THR A 103 0.66 -2.77 -3.18
C THR A 103 -0.73 -2.61 -2.58
N THR A 104 -1.57 -3.62 -2.75
CA THR A 104 -2.93 -3.67 -2.20
C THR A 104 -2.97 -4.63 -1.02
N TYR A 105 -3.63 -4.21 0.06
CA TYR A 105 -3.70 -4.94 1.32
C TYR A 105 -5.16 -5.27 1.67
N PRO A 106 -5.45 -6.51 2.10
CA PRO A 106 -6.79 -6.92 2.50
C PRO A 106 -7.03 -6.62 4.00
N LEU A 107 -6.79 -5.38 4.45
CA LEU A 107 -6.90 -4.99 5.87
C LEU A 107 -8.07 -4.04 6.15
N PRO A 108 -8.61 -3.97 7.37
CA PRO A 108 -9.74 -3.11 7.72
C PRO A 108 -9.59 -1.65 7.32
N GLY A 109 -8.46 -1.02 7.64
CA GLY A 109 -8.17 0.38 7.35
C GLY A 109 -7.27 0.58 6.14
N VAL A 110 -6.10 -0.05 6.10
CA VAL A 110 -5.14 0.12 4.99
C VAL A 110 -5.62 -0.64 3.76
N ILE A 111 -5.92 0.09 2.68
CA ILE A 111 -6.37 -0.47 1.40
C ILE A 111 -5.20 -0.63 0.44
N GLN A 112 -4.42 0.44 0.25
CA GLN A 112 -3.40 0.47 -0.79
C GLN A 112 -2.23 1.36 -0.39
N VAL A 113 -1.02 0.97 -0.75
CA VAL A 113 0.18 1.80 -0.64
C VAL A 113 0.74 2.03 -2.03
N VAL A 114 1.00 3.29 -2.38
CA VAL A 114 1.61 3.71 -3.64
C VAL A 114 2.90 4.47 -3.37
N GLY A 115 3.96 4.16 -4.10
CA GLY A 115 5.21 4.92 -4.11
C GLY A 115 5.20 5.97 -5.22
N THR A 116 5.90 7.08 -4.99
CA THR A 116 6.23 8.05 -6.03
C THR A 116 7.69 7.87 -6.47
N THR A 117 8.06 8.57 -7.54
CA THR A 117 9.47 8.70 -7.95
C THR A 117 10.27 9.35 -6.82
N PRO A 118 11.43 8.79 -6.43
CA PRO A 118 12.35 9.44 -5.48
C PRO A 118 12.81 10.82 -5.98
N TYR A 119 12.90 11.80 -5.09
CA TYR A 119 13.26 13.18 -5.44
C TYR A 119 14.12 13.82 -4.33
N HIS A 120 15.28 14.39 -4.66
CA HIS A 120 16.21 15.03 -3.71
C HIS A 120 16.43 14.23 -2.42
N SER A 121 16.79 12.94 -2.54
CA SER A 121 16.99 12.01 -1.42
C SER A 121 15.77 11.84 -0.50
N THR A 122 14.57 12.08 -1.02
CA THR A 122 13.30 11.92 -0.32
C THR A 122 12.47 10.84 -0.98
N LEU A 123 12.01 9.87 -0.18
CA LEU A 123 11.01 8.90 -0.60
C LEU A 123 9.64 9.38 -0.14
N THR A 124 8.65 9.29 -1.03
CA THR A 124 7.26 9.60 -0.69
C THR A 124 6.36 8.43 -1.04
N TYR A 125 5.50 8.07 -0.10
CA TYR A 125 4.48 7.05 -0.26
C TYR A 125 3.12 7.65 0.07
N GLY A 126 2.10 7.24 -0.67
CA GLY A 126 0.71 7.48 -0.36
C GLY A 126 0.05 6.21 0.18
N VAL A 127 -0.69 6.33 1.26
CA VAL A 127 -1.48 5.23 1.84
C VAL A 127 -2.95 5.59 1.72
N GLY A 128 -3.68 4.83 0.92
CA GLY A 128 -5.13 4.89 0.83
C GLY A 128 -5.76 4.13 1.98
N LEU A 129 -6.55 4.84 2.80
CA LEU A 129 -7.25 4.30 3.95
C LEU A 129 -8.76 4.24 3.68
N ALA A 130 -9.41 3.21 4.19
CA ALA A 130 -10.87 3.06 4.15
C ALA A 130 -11.60 4.20 4.90
N ARG A 131 -10.91 4.85 5.85
CA ARG A 131 -11.38 6.05 6.56
C ARG A 131 -10.20 6.79 7.16
N GLN A 132 -10.32 8.10 7.36
CA GLN A 132 -9.37 8.85 8.18
C GLN A 132 -9.43 8.35 9.63
N ALA A 133 -8.26 8.14 10.24
CA ALA A 133 -8.14 7.61 11.59
C ALA A 133 -6.90 8.19 12.30
N PRO A 134 -6.84 8.16 13.64
CA PRO A 134 -5.61 8.46 14.36
C PRO A 134 -4.49 7.50 13.93
N PHE A 135 -3.26 8.01 13.90
CA PHE A 135 -2.09 7.22 13.60
C PHE A 135 -0.89 7.63 14.46
N ARG A 136 0.06 6.72 14.63
CA ARG A 136 1.34 6.96 15.29
C ARG A 136 2.48 6.50 14.39
N VAL A 137 3.52 7.31 14.27
CA VAL A 137 4.75 6.99 13.54
C VAL A 137 5.91 6.86 14.52
N TYR A 138 6.69 5.80 14.41
CA TYR A 138 7.90 5.62 15.22
C TYR A 138 8.92 4.74 14.49
N GLN A 139 10.15 4.75 14.98
CA GLN A 139 11.28 4.02 14.40
C GLN A 139 11.73 2.90 15.34
N LEU A 140 12.12 1.77 14.75
CA LEU A 140 12.77 0.65 15.43
C LEU A 140 14.14 0.44 14.77
N THR A 141 15.17 0.15 15.55
CA THR A 141 16.54 0.03 15.02
C THR A 141 17.02 -1.42 14.89
N ARG A 142 16.31 -2.38 15.48
CA ARG A 142 16.67 -3.81 15.52
C ARG A 142 15.46 -4.70 15.20
N PRO A 143 15.18 -5.00 13.92
CA PRO A 143 15.80 -4.44 12.71
C PRO A 143 15.31 -3.01 12.40
N SER A 144 15.98 -2.34 11.44
CA SER A 144 15.68 -0.96 11.05
C SER A 144 14.34 -0.84 10.33
N ARG A 145 13.35 -0.24 11.01
CA ARG A 145 11.97 -0.11 10.53
C ARG A 145 11.42 1.25 10.87
N VAL A 146 10.59 1.80 9.98
CA VAL A 146 9.62 2.84 10.34
C VAL A 146 8.24 2.19 10.39
N VAL A 147 7.58 2.33 11.54
CA VAL A 147 6.25 1.77 11.78
C VAL A 147 5.23 2.90 11.80
N VAL A 148 4.12 2.69 11.10
CA VAL A 148 2.93 3.53 11.12
C VAL A 148 1.78 2.66 11.60
N ASP A 149 1.36 2.88 12.84
CA ASP A 149 0.20 2.22 13.42
C ASP A 149 -1.02 3.12 13.19
N ILE A 150 -2.05 2.61 12.50
CA ILE A 150 -3.30 3.31 12.22
C ILE A 150 -4.41 2.67 13.05
N THR A 151 -5.13 3.44 13.86
CA THR A 151 -6.19 2.90 14.72
C THR A 151 -7.40 2.46 13.89
N THR A 152 -7.74 1.18 13.96
CA THR A 152 -8.83 0.54 13.20
C THR A 152 -9.73 -0.29 14.14
N PRO A 153 -10.43 0.33 15.11
CA PRO A 153 -11.24 -0.39 16.09
C PRO A 153 -12.62 -0.78 15.54
N TYR A 154 -12.84 -0.62 14.23
CA TYR A 154 -14.16 -0.74 13.61
C TYR A 154 -14.48 -2.18 13.26
N ARG A 155 -15.75 -2.55 13.43
CA ARG A 155 -16.26 -3.83 12.93
C ARG A 155 -16.23 -3.86 11.40
N THR A 156 -15.61 -4.89 10.84
CA THR A 156 -15.66 -5.16 9.41
C THR A 156 -16.56 -6.34 9.08
N VAL A 157 -17.11 -6.34 7.88
CA VAL A 157 -17.77 -7.51 7.29
C VAL A 157 -16.96 -8.00 6.09
N PRO A 158 -16.87 -9.32 5.87
CA PRO A 158 -16.25 -9.86 4.66
C PRO A 158 -17.18 -9.61 3.47
N VAL A 159 -16.68 -8.93 2.45
CA VAL A 159 -17.34 -8.76 1.15
C VAL A 159 -16.50 -9.40 0.05
N ARG A 160 -17.13 -9.76 -1.06
CA ARG A 160 -16.44 -10.32 -2.24
C ARG A 160 -16.06 -9.21 -3.21
N GLY A 161 -14.81 -9.18 -3.65
CA GLY A 161 -14.41 -8.49 -4.89
C GLY A 161 -14.21 -9.54 -5.97
N TYR A 162 -14.68 -9.28 -7.19
CA TYR A 162 -14.56 -10.20 -8.31
C TYR A 162 -13.50 -9.68 -9.28
N PHE A 163 -12.49 -10.49 -9.54
CA PHE A 163 -11.38 -10.15 -10.43
C PHE A 163 -11.33 -11.11 -11.60
N LEU A 164 -10.83 -10.65 -12.76
CA LEU A 164 -10.53 -11.53 -13.89
C LEU A 164 -9.59 -12.65 -13.44
N ASP A 165 -9.99 -13.89 -13.70
CA ASP A 165 -9.18 -15.09 -13.57
C ASP A 165 -8.60 -15.41 -14.94
N THR A 166 -7.30 -15.17 -15.11
CA THR A 166 -6.65 -15.25 -16.43
C THR A 166 -6.70 -16.68 -16.98
N ALA A 167 -6.53 -17.69 -16.12
CA ALA A 167 -6.58 -19.09 -16.55
C ALA A 167 -7.98 -19.49 -17.04
N ARG A 168 -9.04 -19.02 -16.36
CA ARG A 168 -10.42 -19.26 -16.81
C ARG A 168 -10.74 -18.53 -18.11
N TYR A 169 -10.30 -17.29 -18.23
CA TYR A 169 -10.53 -16.47 -19.42
C TYR A 169 -9.85 -17.09 -20.65
N ASP A 170 -8.57 -17.46 -20.54
CA ASP A 170 -7.81 -18.08 -21.64
C ASP A 170 -8.40 -19.46 -22.04
N ALA A 171 -9.00 -20.18 -21.09
CA ALA A 171 -9.68 -21.45 -21.33
C ALA A 171 -11.15 -21.31 -21.79
N GLY A 172 -11.68 -20.09 -21.92
CA GLY A 172 -13.09 -19.86 -22.27
C GLY A 172 -14.09 -20.38 -21.22
N ARG A 173 -13.66 -20.55 -19.96
CA ARG A 173 -14.48 -21.12 -18.88
C ARG A 173 -15.18 -20.05 -18.06
N GLN A 174 -16.49 -19.90 -18.26
CA GLN A 174 -17.30 -18.98 -17.45
C GLN A 174 -17.61 -19.55 -16.04
N PRO A 175 -17.79 -18.68 -15.01
CA PRO A 175 -17.54 -17.24 -15.04
C PRO A 175 -16.03 -16.93 -15.11
N TYR A 176 -15.67 -15.93 -15.93
CA TYR A 176 -14.29 -15.46 -16.08
C TYR A 176 -13.73 -14.76 -14.84
N THR A 177 -14.59 -14.48 -13.85
CA THR A 177 -14.16 -13.88 -12.59
C THR A 177 -14.04 -14.90 -11.46
N THR A 178 -13.09 -14.66 -10.57
CA THR A 178 -12.95 -15.35 -9.30
C THR A 178 -13.15 -14.36 -8.16
N ALA A 179 -13.94 -14.76 -7.16
CA ALA A 179 -14.26 -13.94 -6.01
C ALA A 179 -13.19 -14.07 -4.93
N VAL A 180 -12.77 -12.93 -4.36
CA VAL A 180 -11.87 -12.86 -3.21
C VAL A 180 -12.51 -12.08 -2.07
N ARG A 181 -12.25 -12.48 -0.83
CA ARG A 181 -12.84 -11.83 0.35
C ARG A 181 -12.01 -10.63 0.79
N ARG A 182 -12.71 -9.58 1.23
CA ARG A 182 -12.12 -8.31 1.70
C ARG A 182 -12.86 -7.82 2.93
N PRO A 183 -12.15 -7.36 3.98
CA PRO A 183 -12.81 -6.69 5.08
C PRO A 183 -13.28 -5.29 4.65
N VAL A 184 -14.53 -4.94 4.93
CA VAL A 184 -15.08 -3.60 4.69
C VAL A 184 -15.78 -3.09 5.94
N ILE A 185 -15.57 -1.81 6.26
CA ILE A 185 -16.20 -1.12 7.38
C ILE A 185 -17.69 -0.95 7.10
N ALA A 186 -18.54 -1.44 7.99
CA ALA A 186 -20.00 -1.26 7.92
C ALA A 186 -20.38 0.18 8.35
N PRO A 187 -21.52 0.74 7.88
CA PRO A 187 -22.56 0.12 7.05
C PRO A 187 -22.39 0.27 5.53
N SER A 188 -21.42 1.07 5.06
CA SER A 188 -21.23 1.40 3.63
C SER A 188 -20.57 0.26 2.82
N THR A 189 -21.09 -0.95 2.96
CA THR A 189 -20.45 -2.19 2.47
C THR A 189 -20.35 -2.26 0.95
N ALA A 190 -21.37 -1.80 0.22
CA ALA A 190 -21.33 -1.77 -1.26
C ALA A 190 -20.30 -0.77 -1.79
N TYR A 191 -20.18 0.39 -1.16
CA TYR A 191 -19.18 1.40 -1.50
C TYR A 191 -17.77 0.88 -1.21
N GLY A 192 -17.56 0.32 -0.02
CA GLY A 192 -16.28 -0.29 0.33
C GLY A 192 -15.93 -1.49 -0.55
N ALA A 193 -16.90 -2.30 -0.98
CA ALA A 193 -16.65 -3.39 -1.93
C ALA A 193 -16.08 -2.87 -3.26
N LEU A 194 -16.62 -1.76 -3.79
CA LEU A 194 -16.05 -1.11 -4.97
C LEU A 194 -14.65 -0.54 -4.71
N GLN A 195 -14.41 0.08 -3.55
CA GLN A 195 -13.05 0.51 -3.20
C GLN A 195 -12.07 -0.67 -3.23
N ARG A 196 -12.46 -1.82 -2.67
CA ARG A 196 -11.61 -3.01 -2.68
C ARG A 196 -11.40 -3.58 -4.08
N LEU A 197 -12.41 -3.50 -4.94
CA LEU A 197 -12.28 -3.85 -6.37
C LEU A 197 -11.30 -2.92 -7.08
N PHE A 198 -11.47 -1.60 -6.98
CA PHE A 198 -10.58 -0.62 -7.62
C PHE A 198 -9.16 -0.63 -7.06
N ALA A 199 -8.97 -1.07 -5.81
CA ALA A 199 -7.64 -1.30 -5.27
C ALA A 199 -6.94 -2.46 -5.99
N GLY A 200 -7.69 -3.39 -6.60
CA GLY A 200 -7.17 -4.52 -7.34
C GLY A 200 -6.80 -5.72 -6.45
N PRO A 201 -6.30 -6.80 -7.06
CA PRO A 201 -5.81 -7.96 -6.32
C PRO A 201 -4.56 -7.62 -5.50
N THR A 202 -4.42 -8.31 -4.38
CA THR A 202 -3.20 -8.36 -3.57
C THR A 202 -2.08 -9.05 -4.35
N GLN A 203 -0.84 -8.96 -3.85
CA GLN A 203 0.29 -9.61 -4.52
C GLN A 203 0.14 -11.15 -4.60
N ALA A 204 -0.41 -11.77 -3.55
CA ALA A 204 -0.63 -13.21 -3.54
C ALA A 204 -1.68 -13.64 -4.58
N GLU A 205 -2.75 -12.87 -4.74
CA GLU A 205 -3.80 -13.14 -5.73
C GLU A 205 -3.33 -12.88 -7.17
N LYS A 206 -2.47 -11.88 -7.39
CA LYS A 206 -1.81 -11.71 -8.69
C LYS A 206 -0.95 -12.91 -9.04
N ALA A 207 -0.22 -13.46 -8.07
CA ALA A 207 0.55 -14.69 -8.25
C ALA A 207 -0.34 -15.91 -8.54
N GLN A 208 -1.62 -15.87 -8.18
CA GLN A 208 -2.64 -16.87 -8.55
C GLN A 208 -3.30 -16.59 -9.91
N GLY A 209 -2.85 -15.58 -10.66
CA GLY A 209 -3.39 -15.24 -11.98
C GLY A 209 -4.61 -14.31 -11.96
N LEU A 210 -4.97 -13.74 -10.80
CA LEU A 210 -6.05 -12.76 -10.72
C LEU A 210 -5.58 -11.38 -11.18
N ARG A 211 -6.38 -10.72 -12.02
CA ARG A 211 -6.09 -9.40 -12.58
C ARG A 211 -7.30 -8.48 -12.42
N PHE A 212 -7.04 -7.19 -12.29
CA PHE A 212 -8.08 -6.15 -12.35
C PHE A 212 -8.10 -5.54 -13.74
N VAL A 213 -9.25 -5.51 -14.40
CA VAL A 213 -9.44 -4.91 -15.72
C VAL A 213 -10.10 -3.55 -15.56
N SER A 214 -9.32 -2.48 -15.68
CA SER A 214 -9.85 -1.14 -15.42
C SER A 214 -10.69 -0.57 -16.56
N SER A 215 -10.54 -1.04 -17.81
CA SER A 215 -11.14 -0.40 -18.99
C SER A 215 -10.88 1.12 -19.04
N LYS A 216 -9.67 1.54 -18.62
CA LYS A 216 -9.23 2.94 -18.43
C LYS A 216 -10.03 3.74 -17.39
N ALA A 217 -10.86 3.09 -16.57
CA ALA A 217 -11.42 3.72 -15.38
C ALA A 217 -10.30 4.06 -14.39
N THR A 218 -10.36 5.26 -13.82
CA THR A 218 -9.42 5.72 -12.79
C THR A 218 -9.97 5.58 -11.38
N GLY A 219 -11.24 5.20 -11.25
CA GLY A 219 -12.01 5.16 -10.01
C GLY A 219 -13.50 5.32 -10.27
N PHE A 220 -14.21 5.73 -9.23
CA PHE A 220 -15.63 6.06 -9.29
C PHE A 220 -15.91 7.27 -8.39
N SER A 221 -16.77 8.17 -8.85
CA SER A 221 -17.10 9.42 -8.14
C SER A 221 -18.31 9.26 -7.23
N LYS A 222 -19.20 8.30 -7.55
CA LYS A 222 -20.47 8.13 -6.84
C LYS A 222 -20.99 6.70 -6.93
N LEU A 223 -21.52 6.22 -5.81
CA LEU A 223 -22.35 5.02 -5.74
C LEU A 223 -23.65 5.37 -5.00
N THR A 224 -24.79 4.95 -5.56
CA THR A 224 -26.07 4.98 -4.83
C THR A 224 -26.76 3.63 -4.96
N VAL A 225 -27.35 3.15 -3.87
CA VAL A 225 -28.19 1.95 -3.88
C VAL A 225 -29.58 2.35 -3.40
N LYS A 226 -30.57 2.34 -4.31
CA LYS A 226 -31.95 2.73 -4.00
C LYS A 226 -32.92 1.82 -4.74
N ARG A 227 -33.96 1.34 -4.04
CA ARG A 227 -35.05 0.52 -4.61
C ARG A 227 -34.54 -0.66 -5.45
N GLY A 228 -33.52 -1.38 -4.97
CA GLY A 228 -32.96 -2.53 -5.69
C GLY A 228 -31.96 -2.18 -6.80
N VAL A 229 -31.64 -0.91 -7.04
CA VAL A 229 -30.75 -0.49 -8.14
C VAL A 229 -29.50 0.19 -7.60
N ALA A 230 -28.33 -0.38 -7.90
CA ALA A 230 -27.04 0.24 -7.68
C ALA A 230 -26.64 1.09 -8.90
N ARG A 231 -26.36 2.38 -8.69
CA ARG A 231 -25.87 3.30 -9.73
C ARG A 231 -24.45 3.71 -9.41
N VAL A 232 -23.52 3.36 -10.30
CA VAL A 232 -22.08 3.61 -10.17
C VAL A 232 -21.67 4.62 -11.23
N TYR A 233 -20.98 5.69 -10.84
CA TYR A 233 -20.45 6.69 -11.77
C TYR A 233 -18.93 6.56 -11.83
N LEU A 234 -18.42 6.08 -12.95
CA LEU A 234 -16.99 5.84 -13.13
C LEU A 234 -16.26 7.12 -13.50
N THR A 235 -14.99 7.22 -13.12
CA THR A 235 -14.10 8.30 -13.54
C THR A 235 -13.08 7.81 -14.57
N GLY A 236 -12.52 8.73 -15.35
CA GLY A 236 -11.55 8.41 -16.40
C GLY A 236 -12.17 8.36 -17.79
N ARG A 237 -11.33 8.06 -18.79
CA ARG A 237 -11.74 7.95 -20.20
C ARG A 237 -12.00 6.49 -20.54
N LEU A 238 -13.19 6.02 -20.18
CA LEU A 238 -13.58 4.62 -20.33
C LEU A 238 -13.45 4.13 -21.77
N THR A 239 -12.97 2.89 -21.91
CA THR A 239 -12.96 2.17 -23.19
C THR A 239 -12.87 0.66 -22.94
N GLY A 240 -13.77 -0.10 -23.54
CA GLY A 240 -13.71 -1.56 -23.65
C GLY A 240 -12.74 -2.01 -24.74
N ALA A 241 -12.39 -1.12 -25.68
CA ALA A 241 -11.51 -1.40 -26.83
C ALA A 241 -11.92 -2.65 -27.63
N GLY A 242 -13.23 -2.92 -27.74
CA GLY A 242 -13.76 -4.12 -28.41
C GLY A 242 -13.55 -5.42 -27.64
N SER A 243 -13.27 -5.34 -26.33
CA SER A 243 -13.02 -6.51 -25.50
C SER A 243 -14.32 -7.13 -25.00
N THR A 244 -14.42 -8.44 -25.11
CA THR A 244 -15.48 -9.26 -24.52
C THR A 244 -15.46 -9.30 -22.99
N PHE A 245 -14.47 -8.68 -22.34
CA PHE A 245 -14.38 -8.53 -20.90
C PHE A 245 -13.98 -7.10 -20.52
N THR A 246 -14.79 -6.46 -19.69
CA THR A 246 -14.57 -5.08 -19.23
C THR A 246 -14.67 -4.98 -17.72
N ILE A 247 -14.39 -3.80 -17.16
CA ILE A 247 -14.63 -3.50 -15.75
C ILE A 247 -16.09 -3.77 -15.32
N ALA A 248 -17.05 -3.77 -16.25
CA ALA A 248 -18.44 -4.07 -15.95
C ALA A 248 -18.62 -5.51 -15.44
N ASP A 249 -17.89 -6.47 -16.02
CA ASP A 249 -17.90 -7.89 -15.65
C ASP A 249 -17.36 -8.13 -14.24
N GLU A 250 -16.58 -7.18 -13.71
CA GLU A 250 -16.07 -7.18 -12.34
C GLU A 250 -17.01 -6.43 -11.38
N ILE A 251 -17.55 -5.28 -11.78
CA ILE A 251 -18.43 -4.43 -10.97
C ILE A 251 -19.79 -5.10 -10.71
N MET A 252 -20.40 -5.69 -11.74
CA MET A 252 -21.74 -6.28 -11.63
C MET A 252 -21.82 -7.38 -10.55
N PRO A 253 -21.02 -8.46 -10.58
CA PRO A 253 -21.07 -9.47 -9.52
C PRO A 253 -20.63 -8.92 -8.16
N THR A 254 -19.70 -7.96 -8.12
CA THR A 254 -19.28 -7.29 -6.89
C THR A 254 -20.43 -6.55 -6.22
N LEU A 255 -21.36 -5.94 -6.97
CA LEU A 255 -22.51 -5.24 -6.38
C LEU A 255 -23.73 -6.15 -6.19
N LYS A 256 -23.97 -7.10 -7.08
CA LYS A 256 -25.09 -8.06 -6.97
C LYS A 256 -24.92 -9.07 -5.84
N GLN A 257 -23.76 -9.13 -5.20
CA GLN A 257 -23.60 -9.92 -3.97
C GLN A 257 -24.52 -9.45 -2.83
N PHE A 258 -24.95 -8.19 -2.85
CA PHE A 258 -25.78 -7.62 -1.80
C PHE A 258 -27.26 -7.85 -2.12
N PRO A 259 -28.07 -8.45 -1.22
CA PRO A 259 -29.49 -8.72 -1.48
C PRO A 259 -30.32 -7.46 -1.82
N SER A 260 -29.86 -6.29 -1.38
CA SER A 260 -30.47 -4.99 -1.70
C SER A 260 -30.21 -4.51 -3.14
N VAL A 261 -29.41 -5.23 -3.93
CA VAL A 261 -29.03 -4.88 -5.31
C VAL A 261 -29.52 -5.97 -6.25
N LYS A 262 -30.58 -5.67 -6.99
CA LYS A 262 -31.12 -6.50 -8.08
C LYS A 262 -30.50 -6.14 -9.43
N TRP A 263 -30.28 -4.84 -9.65
CA TRP A 263 -29.79 -4.28 -10.90
C TRP A 263 -28.62 -3.33 -10.68
N VAL A 264 -27.69 -3.29 -11.62
CA VAL A 264 -26.50 -2.42 -11.62
C VAL A 264 -26.49 -1.55 -12.87
N LYS A 265 -26.46 -0.24 -12.67
CA LYS A 265 -26.35 0.76 -13.72
C LYS A 265 -24.98 1.43 -13.61
N ILE A 266 -24.10 1.17 -14.56
CA ILE A 266 -22.77 1.77 -14.65
C ILE A 266 -22.86 2.96 -15.59
N TYR A 267 -22.37 4.10 -15.12
CA TYR A 267 -22.33 5.36 -15.85
C TYR A 267 -20.88 5.74 -16.14
N ASP A 268 -20.65 6.36 -17.29
CA ASP A 268 -19.37 6.99 -17.60
C ASP A 268 -19.15 8.30 -16.81
N ALA A 269 -17.99 8.92 -17.01
CA ALA A 269 -17.63 10.19 -16.35
C ALA A 269 -18.53 11.38 -16.74
N ARG A 270 -19.31 11.26 -17.82
CA ARG A 270 -20.30 12.26 -18.28
C ARG A 270 -21.71 11.94 -17.78
N GLY A 271 -21.90 10.85 -17.05
CA GLY A 271 -23.20 10.43 -16.54
C GLY A 271 -24.06 9.70 -17.55
N HIS A 272 -23.48 9.11 -18.60
CA HIS A 272 -24.22 8.33 -19.59
C HIS A 272 -24.19 6.83 -19.28
N THR A 273 -25.32 6.17 -19.52
CA THR A 273 -25.49 4.72 -19.56
C THR A 273 -26.60 4.42 -20.58
N GLN A 274 -26.62 3.23 -21.17
CA GLN A 274 -27.56 2.94 -22.26
C GLN A 274 -29.02 2.83 -21.80
N GLN A 275 -29.24 2.14 -20.68
CA GLN A 275 -30.56 1.91 -20.10
C GLN A 275 -30.60 2.48 -18.68
N PRO A 276 -30.77 3.80 -18.50
CA PRO A 276 -30.73 4.44 -17.18
C PRO A 276 -31.89 4.05 -16.24
N TYR A 277 -32.98 3.54 -16.80
CA TYR A 277 -34.20 3.17 -16.10
C TYR A 277 -34.53 1.68 -16.30
N GLY A 278 -35.60 1.22 -15.66
CA GLY A 278 -36.12 -0.14 -15.82
C GLY A 278 -35.36 -1.24 -15.08
N PRO A 279 -35.90 -2.46 -15.08
CA PRO A 279 -35.38 -3.62 -14.35
C PRO A 279 -34.33 -4.37 -15.18
N SER A 280 -33.21 -3.73 -15.47
CA SER A 280 -32.08 -4.32 -16.21
C SER A 280 -30.75 -3.82 -15.68
N ASP A 281 -29.66 -4.52 -15.96
CA ASP A 281 -28.34 -3.91 -15.83
C ASP A 281 -28.08 -2.96 -17.00
N SER A 282 -27.11 -2.06 -16.84
CA SER A 282 -26.73 -1.15 -17.92
C SER A 282 -25.26 -0.77 -17.80
N VAL A 283 -24.62 -0.67 -18.96
CA VAL A 283 -23.26 -0.14 -19.13
C VAL A 283 -23.31 1.07 -20.07
N PRO A 284 -22.33 1.98 -20.04
CA PRO A 284 -22.16 2.96 -21.11
C PRO A 284 -21.67 2.27 -22.39
N ARG A 285 -21.99 2.85 -23.56
CA ARG A 285 -21.53 2.36 -24.87
C ARG A 285 -20.01 2.16 -24.94
N SER A 286 -19.25 2.97 -24.21
CA SER A 286 -17.78 2.86 -24.14
C SER A 286 -17.29 1.57 -23.51
N LEU A 287 -18.13 0.80 -22.82
CA LEU A 287 -17.83 -0.50 -22.22
C LEU A 287 -18.61 -1.65 -22.88
N GLU A 288 -19.25 -1.41 -24.04
CA GLU A 288 -19.77 -2.52 -24.81
C GLU A 288 -18.62 -3.37 -25.37
N PRO A 289 -18.78 -4.71 -25.38
CA PRO A 289 -17.93 -5.62 -26.12
C PRO A 289 -17.79 -5.28 -27.60
#